data_AF-A0A166AUX7-F1
#
_entry.id   AF-A0A166AUX7-F1
#
_cell.length_a   1.000
_cell.length_b   1.000
_cell.length_c   1.000
_cell.angle_alpha   90.00
_cell.angle_beta   90.00
_cell.angle_gamma   90.00
#
_symmetry.space_group_name_H-M   'P 1'
#
loop_
_entity.id
_entity.type
_entity.pdbx_description
1 polymer ?
#
loop_
_entity_poly.entity_id
_entity_poly.type
_entity_poly.pdbx_seq_one_letter_code
_entity_poly.pdbx_strand_id
1 'polypeptide(L)' 'MDTSTDLVAIARFAHSYKHDSRGQCTPCHEGTTWMTDVVCCFKEGRADTPAKINILLK' A
#
# COMPACT_ATOMS: atom_id res chain seq x y z
N MET A 1 -2.50 2.79 16.27
CA MET A 1 -1.42 3.14 15.33
C MET A 1 -0.93 4.50 15.77
N ASP A 2 0.23 4.55 16.43
CA ASP A 2 0.82 5.79 16.92
C ASP A 2 1.44 6.60 15.77
N THR A 3 1.65 7.90 15.97
CA THR A 3 2.26 8.79 14.97
C THR A 3 3.71 8.42 14.63
N SER A 4 4.33 7.52 15.40
CA SER A 4 5.68 6.98 15.19
C SER A 4 5.72 5.78 14.22
N THR A 5 4.58 5.40 13.63
CA THR A 5 4.53 4.21 12.77
C THR A 5 5.34 4.43 11.49
N ASP A 6 6.38 3.62 11.33
CA ASP A 6 7.29 3.67 10.17
C ASP A 6 6.59 3.16 8.89
N LEU A 7 6.88 3.82 7.75
CA LEU A 7 6.54 3.36 6.40
C LEU A 7 6.97 1.90 6.15
N VAL A 8 8.07 1.45 6.74
CA VAL A 8 8.52 0.05 6.66
C VAL A 8 7.52 -0.90 7.32
N ALA A 9 6.91 -0.52 8.44
CA ALA A 9 5.86 -1.31 9.09
C ALA A 9 4.60 -1.35 8.22
N ILE A 10 4.21 -0.22 7.63
CA ILE A 10 3.06 -0.11 6.73
C ILE A 10 3.27 -0.99 5.48
N ALA A 11 4.47 -1.01 4.92
CA ALA A 11 4.82 -1.88 3.78
C ALA A 11 4.64 -3.36 4.10
N ARG A 12 5.05 -3.79 5.31
CA ARG A 12 4.89 -5.17 5.77
C ARG A 12 3.40 -5.54 5.92
N PHE A 13 2.59 -4.63 6.46
CA PHE A 13 1.15 -4.85 6.54
C PHE A 13 0.49 -4.93 5.16
N ALA A 14 0.81 -4.02 4.24
CA ALA A 14 0.29 -4.04 2.87
C ALA A 14 0.62 -5.37 2.16
N HIS A 15 1.86 -5.87 2.34
CA HIS A 15 2.29 -7.15 1.81
C HIS A 15 1.50 -8.33 2.39
N SER A 16 1.28 -8.35 3.71
CA SER A 16 0.43 -9.36 4.36
C SER A 16 -1.00 -9.30 3.86
N TYR A 17 -1.56 -8.10 3.68
CA TYR A 17 -2.87 -7.93 3.07
C TYR A 17 -2.94 -8.45 1.65
N LYS A 18 -1.87 -8.32 0.84
CA LYS A 18 -1.83 -8.88 -0.52
C LYS A 18 -1.85 -10.41 -0.51
N HIS A 19 -1.13 -11.03 0.41
CA HIS A 19 -1.01 -12.47 0.52
C HIS A 19 -2.28 -13.12 1.10
N ASP A 20 -2.88 -12.50 2.12
CA ASP A 20 -4.02 -13.06 2.85
C ASP A 20 -5.38 -12.50 2.39
N SER A 21 -5.37 -11.53 1.47
CA SER A 21 -6.59 -11.07 0.81
C SER A 21 -7.26 -12.24 0.11
N ARG A 22 -8.50 -12.55 0.51
CA ARG A 22 -9.32 -13.59 -0.12
C ARG A 22 -9.69 -13.27 -1.57
N GLY A 23 -9.27 -12.11 -2.11
CA GLY A 23 -9.47 -11.74 -3.50
C GLY A 23 -10.94 -11.74 -3.94
N GLN A 24 -11.88 -11.55 -3.00
CA GLN A 24 -13.31 -11.75 -3.24
C GLN A 24 -13.90 -10.77 -4.26
N CYS A 25 -13.16 -9.70 -4.58
CA CYS A 25 -13.53 -8.73 -5.58
C CYS A 25 -12.28 -8.35 -6.40
N THR A 26 -12.43 -8.10 -7.70
CA THR A 26 -11.34 -7.58 -8.56
C THR A 26 -10.65 -6.34 -7.95
N PRO A 27 -11.39 -5.34 -7.41
CA PRO A 27 -10.74 -4.24 -6.71
C PRO A 27 -9.97 -4.68 -5.44
N CYS A 28 -10.30 -5.81 -4.84
CA CYS A 28 -9.62 -6.39 -3.68
C CYS A 28 -8.36 -7.18 -4.06
N HIS A 29 -8.25 -7.66 -5.30
CA HIS A 29 -7.08 -8.41 -5.77
C HIS A 29 -6.08 -7.49 -6.48
N GLU A 30 -6.58 -6.62 -7.36
CA GLU A 30 -5.78 -5.61 -8.06
C GLU A 30 -5.41 -4.44 -7.14
N GLY A 31 -6.35 -3.98 -6.31
CA GLY A 31 -6.12 -2.86 -5.40
C GLY A 31 -5.08 -3.16 -4.33
N THR A 32 -5.05 -4.38 -3.77
CA THR A 32 -4.03 -4.72 -2.75
C THR A 32 -2.63 -4.87 -3.34
N THR A 33 -2.54 -5.32 -4.60
CA THR A 33 -1.28 -5.30 -5.35
C THR A 33 -0.81 -3.87 -5.56
N TRP A 34 -1.69 -2.99 -6.05
CA TRP A 34 -1.38 -1.59 -6.31
C TRP A 34 -0.98 -0.83 -5.02
N MET A 35 -1.71 -1.02 -3.93
CA MET A 35 -1.39 -0.44 -2.62
C MET A 35 0.00 -0.88 -2.14
N THR A 36 0.34 -2.17 -2.31
CA THR A 36 1.65 -2.69 -1.90
C THR A 36 2.77 -2.06 -2.72
N ASP A 37 2.60 -1.95 -4.04
CA ASP A 37 3.60 -1.37 -4.94
C ASP A 37 3.83 0.11 -4.62
N VAL A 38 2.76 0.86 -4.37
CA VAL A 38 2.85 2.27 -3.98
C VAL A 38 3.62 2.43 -2.66
N VAL A 39 3.27 1.68 -1.62
CA VAL A 39 3.96 1.74 -0.32
C VAL A 39 5.42 1.28 -0.42
N CYS A 40 5.73 0.31 -1.29
CA CYS A 40 7.11 -0.08 -1.59
C CYS A 40 7.90 1.04 -2.29
N CYS A 41 7.31 1.77 -3.24
CA CYS A 41 7.96 2.94 -3.83
C CYS A 41 8.25 4.03 -2.80
N PHE A 42 7.35 4.25 -1.84
CA PHE A 42 7.58 5.18 -0.72
C PHE A 42 8.72 4.73 0.18
N LYS A 43 8.78 3.45 0.53
CA LYS A 43 9.87 2.87 1.32
C LYS A 43 11.23 3.06 0.63
N GLU A 44 11.28 2.98 -0.70
CA GLU A 44 12.51 3.10 -1.48
C GLU A 44 12.88 4.54 -1.84
N GLY A 45 12.07 5.53 -1.45
CA GLY A 45 12.28 6.94 -1.83
C GLY A 45 12.02 7.23 -3.32
N ARG A 46 11.35 6.32 -4.03
CA ARG A 46 11.03 6.41 -5.47
C ARG A 46 9.60 6.88 -5.75
N ALA A 47 8.97 7.52 -4.76
CA ALA A 47 7.59 7.92 -4.87
C ALA A 47 7.44 9.21 -5.70
N ASP A 48 7.39 9.04 -7.02
CA ASP A 48 6.99 10.12 -7.92
C ASP A 48 5.49 10.41 -7.75
N THR A 49 5.19 11.62 -7.29
CA THR A 49 3.90 12.34 -7.31
C THR A 49 2.95 12.18 -6.11
N PRO A 50 2.51 13.29 -5.49
CA PRO A 50 1.36 13.36 -4.58
C PRO A 50 0.06 12.77 -5.18
N ALA A 51 -0.03 12.68 -6.50
CA ALA A 51 -1.16 12.11 -7.21
C ALA A 51 -1.41 10.64 -6.88
N LYS A 52 -0.36 9.83 -6.66
CA LYS A 52 -0.52 8.42 -6.24
C LYS A 52 -1.13 8.30 -4.84
N ILE A 53 -0.74 9.18 -3.92
CA ILE A 53 -1.33 9.26 -2.57
C ILE A 53 -2.78 9.71 -2.66
N ASN A 54 -3.08 10.70 -3.51
CA ASN A 54 -4.43 11.23 -3.64
C ASN A 54 -5.45 10.19 -4.16
N ILE A 55 -4.99 9.17 -4.89
CA ILE A 55 -5.83 8.06 -5.35
C ILE A 55 -6.09 7.06 -4.20
N LEU A 56 -5.21 6.97 -3.18
CA LEU A 56 -5.43 6.14 -1.99
C LEU A 56 -6.38 6.79 -0.96
N LEU A 57 -6.56 8.10 -1.00
CA LEU A 57 -7.29 8.89 0.02
C LEU A 57 -8.69 9.33 -0.42
N LYS A 58 -9.20 8.82 -1.54
CA LYS A 58 -10.56 9.08 -2.04
C LYS A 58 -11.41 7.82 -1.93
#